data_AF-J5Y5L8-F1
#
_entry.id   AF-J5Y5L8-F1
#
_cell.length_a   1.000
_cell.length_b   1.000
_cell.length_c   1.000
_cell.angle_alpha   90.00
_cell.angle_beta   90.00
_cell.angle_gamma   90.00
#
_symmetry.space_group_name_H-M   'P 1'
#
loop_
_entity.id
_entity.type
_entity.pdbx_description
1 polymer ?
#
loop_
_entity_poly.entity_id
_entity_poly.type
_entity_poly.pdbx_seq_one_letter_code
_entity_poly.pdbx_strand_id
1 'polypeptide(L)'
;MTQRNPMNERSQSEIKGQTKKSAASLKPKTKAASSVHVKSTKKTPKQNRENRKAERQRQAELERLYYNPPTREYKRLRRIWIALISVGLIATAVGGLLTAKFDNAQLSWAFIIPAYACIIAAVWLDLGKIRKLRRAYQADMVRKHGKKPDAAIAAAQAAEAQAKQDRKPLFARRRATEADKPDAAADAKASEK
;
A
#
# COMPACT_ATOMS: atom_id res chain seq x y z
N MET A 1 38.07 -66.13 49.43
CA MET A 1 36.76 -65.69 48.90
C MET A 1 36.12 -66.87 48.18
N THR A 2 35.12 -67.51 48.79
CA THR A 2 34.35 -68.60 48.18
C THR A 2 33.21 -68.01 47.36
N GLN A 3 33.29 -68.11 46.03
CA GLN A 3 32.22 -67.73 45.12
C GLN A 3 30.98 -68.59 45.39
N ARG A 4 29.84 -67.94 45.63
CA ARG A 4 28.57 -68.63 45.90
C ARG A 4 27.98 -69.16 44.59
N ASN A 5 27.48 -70.40 44.62
CA ASN A 5 26.93 -71.08 43.46
C ASN A 5 25.67 -70.36 42.92
N PRO A 6 25.68 -69.89 41.65
CA PRO A 6 24.54 -69.19 41.03
C PRO A 6 23.31 -70.09 40.76
N MET A 7 23.45 -71.41 40.89
CA MET A 7 22.35 -72.38 40.72
C MET A 7 21.66 -72.77 42.03
N ASN A 8 21.94 -72.08 43.14
CA ASN A 8 21.26 -72.34 44.41
C ASN A 8 19.86 -71.69 44.41
N GLU A 9 18.82 -72.49 44.69
CA GLU A 9 17.41 -72.06 44.68
C GLU A 9 17.12 -70.85 45.57
N ARG A 10 17.86 -70.71 46.68
CA ARG A 10 17.77 -69.55 47.59
C ARG A 10 18.21 -68.22 46.95
N SER A 11 19.05 -68.29 45.91
CA SER A 11 19.51 -67.12 45.15
C SER A 11 18.65 -66.85 43.91
N GLN A 12 17.76 -67.77 43.55
CA GLN A 12 16.85 -67.66 42.39
C GLN A 12 15.42 -67.26 42.76
N SER A 13 15.09 -67.11 44.05
CA SER A 13 13.79 -66.61 44.46
C SER A 13 13.70 -65.09 44.22
N GLU A 14 13.24 -64.70 43.03
CA GLU A 14 12.72 -63.36 42.77
C GLU A 14 11.62 -63.03 43.79
N ILE A 15 11.87 -62.04 44.63
CA ILE A 15 10.81 -61.41 45.42
C ILE A 15 9.86 -60.75 44.43
N LYS A 16 8.76 -61.45 44.12
CA LYS A 16 7.63 -60.97 43.33
C LYS A 16 6.94 -59.85 44.10
N GLY A 17 7.54 -58.65 44.05
CA GLY A 17 6.97 -57.43 44.60
C GLY A 17 5.62 -57.19 43.93
N GLN A 18 4.55 -57.22 44.71
CA GLN A 18 3.24 -56.79 44.24
C GLN A 18 3.31 -55.30 43.87
N THR A 19 3.52 -55.01 42.59
CA THR A 19 3.30 -53.66 42.07
C THR A 19 1.80 -53.42 42.01
N LYS A 20 1.33 -52.53 42.88
CA LYS A 20 -0.04 -52.00 42.89
C LYS A 20 -0.41 -51.61 41.44
N LYS A 21 -1.61 -52.00 41.01
CA LYS A 21 -2.23 -51.53 39.75
C LYS A 21 -2.37 -49.99 39.81
N SER A 22 -1.32 -49.27 39.41
CA SER A 22 -1.32 -47.82 39.35
C SER A 22 -2.10 -47.37 38.11
N ALA A 23 -3.31 -46.86 38.35
CA ALA A 23 -4.01 -45.68 37.80
C ALA A 23 -3.67 -45.11 36.39
N ALA A 24 -3.00 -45.84 35.50
CA ALA A 24 -2.55 -45.35 34.19
C ALA A 24 -3.43 -45.82 33.02
N SER A 25 -4.50 -46.57 33.27
CA SER A 25 -5.43 -47.03 32.22
C SER A 25 -6.74 -46.24 32.12
N LEU A 26 -6.95 -45.24 32.99
CA LEU A 26 -8.04 -44.27 32.82
C LEU A 26 -7.59 -43.18 31.85
N LYS A 27 -7.75 -43.44 30.55
CA LYS A 27 -7.70 -42.41 29.51
C LYS A 27 -8.68 -41.29 29.91
N PRO A 28 -8.27 -40.02 30.02
CA PRO A 28 -9.23 -38.94 30.25
C PRO A 28 -10.17 -38.86 29.05
N LYS A 29 -11.44 -39.25 29.22
CA LYS A 29 -12.52 -38.95 28.26
C LYS A 29 -12.94 -37.49 28.46
N THR A 30 -12.11 -36.56 28.01
CA THR A 30 -12.51 -35.15 27.91
C THR A 30 -12.30 -34.66 26.48
N LYS A 31 -13.23 -35.05 25.59
CA LYS A 31 -13.41 -34.42 24.27
C LYS A 31 -13.85 -32.95 24.33
N ALA A 32 -14.15 -32.42 25.52
CA ALA A 32 -14.69 -31.08 25.70
C ALA A 32 -13.63 -29.99 25.95
N ALA A 33 -12.37 -30.34 26.22
CA ALA A 33 -11.29 -29.37 26.50
C ALA A 33 -10.20 -29.30 25.41
N SER A 34 -10.26 -30.15 24.38
CA SER A 34 -9.28 -30.13 23.28
C SER A 34 -9.51 -29.01 22.26
N SER A 35 -10.54 -28.17 22.43
CA SER A 35 -10.81 -27.00 21.60
C SER A 35 -10.19 -25.71 22.14
N VAL A 36 -9.57 -25.72 23.33
CA VAL A 36 -8.84 -24.55 23.83
C VAL A 36 -7.43 -24.54 23.25
N HIS A 37 -7.35 -24.13 21.99
CA HIS A 37 -6.07 -23.84 21.34
C HIS A 37 -5.48 -22.57 21.97
N VAL A 38 -4.55 -22.73 22.92
CA VAL A 38 -3.76 -21.63 23.46
C VAL A 38 -2.89 -21.08 22.33
N LYS A 39 -3.38 -20.02 21.67
CA LYS A 39 -2.60 -19.28 20.66
C LYS A 39 -1.30 -18.83 21.33
N SER A 40 -0.17 -19.34 20.84
CA SER A 40 1.13 -18.83 21.25
C SER A 40 1.19 -17.32 20.98
N THR A 41 1.65 -16.56 21.96
CA THR A 41 1.79 -15.09 21.88
C THR A 41 2.84 -14.65 20.85
N LYS A 42 3.69 -15.58 20.39
CA LYS A 42 4.65 -15.37 19.29
C LYS A 42 3.99 -15.68 17.94
N LYS A 43 3.64 -14.63 17.20
CA LYS A 43 3.13 -14.73 15.82
C LYS A 43 4.17 -15.46 14.96
N THR A 44 3.74 -16.51 14.26
CA THR A 44 4.60 -17.19 13.28
C THR A 44 5.01 -16.23 12.17
N PRO A 45 6.20 -16.39 11.55
CA PRO A 45 6.66 -15.53 10.46
C PRO A 45 5.66 -15.48 9.29
N LYS A 46 4.89 -16.55 9.05
CA LYS A 46 3.80 -16.60 8.07
C LYS A 46 2.63 -15.68 8.45
N GLN A 47 2.16 -15.73 9.70
CA GLN A 47 1.14 -14.81 10.24
C GLN A 47 1.62 -13.34 10.28
N ASN A 48 2.90 -13.09 10.52
CA ASN A 48 3.45 -11.73 10.45
C ASN A 48 3.43 -11.20 9.01
N ARG A 49 3.76 -12.05 8.02
CA ARG A 49 3.72 -11.68 6.59
C ARG A 49 2.30 -11.40 6.12
N GLU A 50 1.31 -12.18 6.57
CA GLU A 50 -0.12 -11.96 6.28
C GLU A 50 -0.65 -10.70 6.97
N ASN A 51 -0.32 -10.46 8.23
CA ASN A 51 -0.68 -9.21 8.92
C ASN A 51 -0.08 -7.98 8.24
N ARG A 52 1.19 -8.04 7.82
CA ARG A 52 1.84 -6.95 7.07
C ARG A 52 1.26 -6.73 5.68
N LYS A 53 0.64 -7.76 5.07
CA LYS A 53 -0.11 -7.62 3.82
C LYS A 53 -1.48 -6.97 4.10
N ALA A 54 -2.19 -7.43 5.13
CA ALA A 54 -3.47 -6.86 5.54
C ALA A 54 -3.35 -5.39 5.97
N GLU A 55 -2.31 -5.02 6.72
CA GLU A 55 -2.03 -3.63 7.09
C GLU A 55 -1.74 -2.76 5.87
N ARG A 56 -0.98 -3.28 4.89
CA ARG A 56 -0.73 -2.55 3.64
C ARG A 56 -1.99 -2.39 2.80
N GLN A 57 -2.87 -3.39 2.77
CA GLN A 57 -4.17 -3.30 2.09
C GLN A 57 -5.06 -2.26 2.77
N ARG A 58 -5.17 -2.27 4.10
CA ARG A 58 -5.90 -1.25 4.87
C ARG A 58 -5.34 0.15 4.63
N GLN A 59 -4.02 0.30 4.63
CA GLN A 59 -3.38 1.58 4.32
C GLN A 59 -3.67 2.02 2.88
N ALA A 60 -3.61 1.12 1.90
CA ALA A 60 -3.94 1.42 0.51
C ALA A 60 -5.40 1.83 0.32
N GLU A 61 -6.33 1.18 1.04
CA GLU A 61 -7.75 1.54 1.02
C GLU A 61 -8.00 2.93 1.65
N LEU A 62 -7.35 3.21 2.78
CA LEU A 62 -7.40 4.53 3.41
C LEU A 62 -6.76 5.61 2.53
N GLU A 63 -5.65 5.29 1.87
CA GLU A 63 -5.00 6.17 0.90
C GLU A 63 -5.91 6.48 -0.28
N ARG A 64 -6.70 5.50 -0.76
CA ARG A 64 -7.68 5.70 -1.83
C ARG A 64 -8.84 6.58 -1.38
N LEU A 65 -9.42 6.30 -0.21
CA LEU A 65 -10.56 7.07 0.30
C LEU A 65 -10.21 8.51 0.64
N TYR A 66 -9.06 8.71 1.27
CA TYR A 66 -8.64 9.99 1.83
C TYR A 66 -7.47 10.60 1.04
N TYR A 67 -7.37 10.25 -0.26
CA TYR A 67 -6.28 10.69 -1.13
C TYR A 67 -6.18 12.22 -1.25
N ASN A 68 -7.33 12.87 -1.37
CA ASN A 68 -7.46 14.33 -1.47
C ASN A 68 -8.01 14.91 -0.17
N PRO A 69 -7.15 15.27 0.81
CA PRO A 69 -7.61 15.95 2.01
C PRO A 69 -8.20 17.33 1.62
N PRO A 70 -9.45 17.64 1.99
CA PRO A 70 -10.11 18.90 1.66
C PRO A 70 -9.63 20.08 2.54
N THR A 71 -8.40 20.05 3.04
CA THR A 71 -7.87 21.12 3.89
C THR A 71 -7.37 22.29 3.05
N ARG A 72 -7.62 23.53 3.51
CA ARG A 72 -7.16 24.76 2.82
C ARG A 72 -5.62 24.79 2.71
N GLU A 73 -4.93 24.29 3.73
CA GLU A 73 -3.47 24.21 3.77
C GLU A 73 -2.91 23.27 2.69
N TYR A 74 -3.49 22.06 2.54
CA TYR A 74 -3.08 21.13 1.50
C TYR A 74 -3.26 21.72 0.10
N LYS A 75 -4.39 22.39 -0.16
CA LYS A 75 -4.64 23.04 -1.46
C LYS A 75 -3.61 24.14 -1.78
N ARG A 76 -3.24 24.95 -0.78
CA ARG A 76 -2.18 25.98 -0.93
C ARG A 76 -0.83 25.34 -1.25
N LEU A 77 -0.40 24.35 -0.46
CA LEU A 77 0.86 23.64 -0.66
C LEU A 77 0.91 22.90 -2.00
N ARG A 78 -0.19 22.26 -2.39
CA ARG A 78 -0.31 21.59 -3.69
C ARG A 78 -0.22 22.57 -4.84
N ARG A 79 -0.79 23.77 -4.72
CA ARG A 79 -0.67 24.83 -5.75
C ARG A 79 0.77 25.33 -5.87
N ILE A 80 1.47 25.52 -4.75
CA ILE A 80 2.90 25.87 -4.74
C ILE A 80 3.72 24.75 -5.39
N TRP A 81 3.45 23.48 -5.07
CA TRP A 81 4.11 22.33 -5.68
C TRP A 81 3.90 22.28 -7.19
N ILE A 82 2.65 22.45 -7.65
CA ILE A 82 2.34 22.53 -9.09
C ILE A 82 3.09 23.71 -9.73
N ALA A 83 3.09 24.88 -9.09
CA ALA A 83 3.80 26.05 -9.61
C ALA A 83 5.30 25.79 -9.75
N LEU A 84 5.96 25.16 -8.77
CA LEU A 84 7.38 24.80 -8.85
C LEU A 84 7.67 23.83 -10.00
N ILE A 85 6.83 22.80 -10.18
CA ILE A 85 6.98 21.84 -11.28
C ILE A 85 6.76 22.53 -12.63
N SER A 86 5.71 23.36 -12.75
CA SER A 86 5.42 24.10 -13.98
C SER A 86 6.56 25.06 -14.33
N VAL A 87 7.09 25.79 -13.35
CA VAL A 87 8.24 26.68 -13.56
C VAL A 87 9.47 25.89 -14.03
N GLY A 88 9.78 24.76 -13.38
CA GLY A 88 10.90 23.91 -13.82
C GLY A 88 10.71 23.38 -15.24
N LEU A 89 9.51 22.93 -15.59
CA LEU A 89 9.19 22.42 -16.93
C LEU A 89 9.29 23.53 -18.00
N ILE A 90 8.72 24.70 -17.72
CA ILE A 90 8.74 25.85 -18.62
C ILE A 90 10.18 26.35 -18.79
N ALA A 91 10.96 26.45 -17.72
CA ALA A 91 12.36 26.87 -17.78
C ALA A 91 13.20 25.92 -18.65
N THR A 92 12.99 24.61 -18.55
CA THR A 92 13.66 23.62 -19.42
C THR A 92 13.26 23.79 -20.89
N ALA A 93 11.96 23.97 -21.18
CA ALA A 93 11.47 24.12 -22.56
C ALA A 93 11.93 25.45 -23.20
N VAL A 94 11.78 26.56 -22.48
CA VAL A 94 12.20 27.90 -22.93
C VAL A 94 13.72 27.97 -23.04
N GLY A 95 14.45 27.40 -22.07
CA GLY A 95 15.90 27.32 -22.09
C GLY A 95 16.42 26.58 -23.33
N GLY A 96 15.80 25.44 -23.68
CA GLY A 96 16.13 24.71 -24.90
C GLY A 96 15.87 25.52 -26.17
N LEU A 97 14.71 26.16 -26.27
CA LEU A 97 14.33 26.97 -27.43
C LEU A 97 15.24 28.18 -27.63
N LEU A 98 15.52 28.93 -26.56
CA LEU A 98 16.38 30.11 -26.62
C LEU A 98 17.84 29.73 -26.91
N THR A 99 18.33 28.66 -26.31
CA THR A 99 19.68 28.14 -26.60
C THR A 99 19.81 27.80 -28.08
N ALA A 100 18.84 27.09 -28.66
CA ALA A 100 18.86 26.74 -30.08
C ALA A 100 18.74 27.96 -31.01
N LYS A 101 17.93 28.96 -30.63
CA LYS A 101 17.72 30.17 -31.44
C LYS A 101 18.94 31.10 -31.46
N PHE A 102 19.65 31.21 -30.34
CA PHE A 102 20.75 32.15 -30.16
C PHE A 102 22.14 31.48 -30.15
N ASP A 103 22.20 30.17 -30.38
CA ASP A 103 23.41 29.33 -30.37
C ASP A 103 24.35 29.63 -29.18
N ASN A 104 23.76 29.73 -28.00
CA ASN A 104 24.44 30.21 -26.81
C ASN A 104 24.30 29.23 -25.64
N ALA A 105 25.39 28.53 -25.37
CA ALA A 105 25.47 27.52 -24.31
C ALA A 105 25.28 28.10 -22.89
N GLN A 106 25.66 29.35 -22.63
CA GLN A 106 25.46 29.99 -21.33
C GLN A 106 23.98 30.16 -21.01
N LEU A 107 23.11 30.38 -22.00
CA LEU A 107 21.66 30.38 -21.78
C LEU A 107 21.18 29.02 -21.27
N SER A 108 21.69 27.91 -21.83
CA SER A 108 21.32 26.56 -21.36
C SER A 108 21.59 26.40 -19.87
N TRP A 109 22.80 26.73 -19.41
CA TRP A 109 23.17 26.66 -17.99
C TRP A 109 22.32 27.61 -17.12
N ALA A 110 22.05 28.82 -17.60
CA ALA A 110 21.24 29.80 -16.90
C ALA A 110 19.78 29.34 -16.66
N PHE A 111 19.22 28.49 -17.52
CA PHE A 111 17.87 27.94 -17.35
C PHE A 111 17.87 26.58 -16.65
N ILE A 112 18.87 25.72 -16.90
CA ILE A 112 18.95 24.39 -16.32
C ILE A 112 19.18 24.44 -14.80
N ILE A 113 20.12 25.27 -14.33
CA ILE A 113 20.45 25.38 -12.90
C ILE A 113 19.22 25.74 -12.05
N PRO A 114 18.48 26.82 -12.34
CA PRO A 114 17.27 27.14 -11.58
C PRO A 114 16.15 26.12 -11.79
N ALA A 115 16.03 25.50 -12.97
CA ALA A 115 15.03 24.45 -13.21
C ALA A 115 15.24 23.25 -12.26
N TYR A 116 16.48 22.76 -12.13
CA TYR A 116 16.81 21.70 -11.18
C TYR A 116 16.56 22.14 -9.73
N ALA A 117 16.92 23.36 -9.36
CA ALA A 117 16.64 23.89 -8.02
C ALA A 117 15.13 23.89 -7.71
N CYS A 118 14.28 24.30 -8.66
CA CYS A 118 12.81 24.26 -8.52
C CYS A 118 12.28 22.82 -8.38
N ILE A 119 12.79 21.88 -9.18
CA ILE A 119 12.38 20.47 -9.12
C ILE A 119 12.78 19.84 -7.78
N ILE A 120 14.01 20.07 -7.31
CA ILE A 120 14.49 19.58 -6.01
C ILE A 120 13.64 20.16 -4.87
N ALA A 121 13.36 21.47 -4.90
CA ALA A 121 12.49 22.12 -3.93
C ALA A 121 11.07 21.53 -3.94
N ALA A 122 10.52 21.23 -5.11
CA ALA A 122 9.21 20.59 -5.24
C ALA A 122 9.19 19.19 -4.60
N VAL A 123 10.22 18.38 -4.83
CA VAL A 123 10.33 17.04 -4.22
C VAL A 123 10.47 17.13 -2.70
N TRP A 124 11.29 18.05 -2.19
CA TRP A 124 11.46 18.25 -0.75
C TRP A 124 10.15 18.70 -0.08
N LEU A 125 9.41 19.59 -0.72
CA LEU A 125 8.10 20.06 -0.25
C LEU A 125 7.04 18.93 -0.27
N ASP A 126 7.06 18.05 -1.27
CA ASP A 126 6.13 16.92 -1.37
C ASP A 126 6.42 15.85 -0.31
N LEU A 127 7.68 15.41 -0.20
CA LEU A 127 8.12 14.39 0.75
C LEU A 127 8.04 14.86 2.21
N GLY A 128 8.28 16.14 2.45
CA GLY A 128 8.18 16.75 3.78
C GLY A 128 6.75 17.13 4.11
N LYS A 129 6.35 18.33 3.70
CA LYS A 129 5.16 19.00 4.25
C LYS A 129 3.85 18.40 3.73
N ILE A 130 3.75 18.12 2.42
CA ILE A 130 2.53 17.55 1.84
C ILE A 130 2.28 16.13 2.34
N ARG A 131 3.31 15.28 2.37
CA ARG A 131 3.19 13.90 2.85
C ARG A 131 2.84 13.85 4.34
N LYS A 132 3.43 14.72 5.17
CA LYS A 132 3.08 14.83 6.60
C LYS A 132 1.63 15.26 6.79
N LEU A 133 1.16 16.29 6.08
CA LEU A 133 -0.24 16.73 6.11
C LEU A 133 -1.22 15.64 5.68
N ARG A 134 -0.90 14.89 4.63
CA ARG A 134 -1.74 13.78 4.16
C ARG A 134 -1.84 12.66 5.20
N ARG A 135 -0.71 12.29 5.80
CA ARG A 135 -0.64 11.26 6.86
C ARG A 135 -1.39 11.69 8.12
N ALA A 136 -1.26 12.95 8.53
CA ALA A 136 -1.98 13.50 9.67
C ALA A 136 -3.51 13.47 9.42
N TYR A 137 -3.94 13.87 8.23
CA TYR A 137 -5.35 13.80 7.83
C TYR A 137 -5.89 12.37 7.83
N GLN A 138 -5.13 11.41 7.29
CA GLN A 138 -5.49 10.00 7.31
C GLN A 138 -5.58 9.46 8.74
N ALA A 139 -4.65 9.82 9.62
CA ALA A 139 -4.68 9.43 11.02
C ALA A 139 -5.91 10.00 11.74
N ASP A 140 -6.28 11.26 11.48
CA ASP A 140 -7.50 11.86 12.03
C ASP A 140 -8.78 11.20 11.50
N MET A 141 -8.81 10.82 10.22
CA MET A 141 -9.96 10.09 9.65
C MET A 141 -10.09 8.68 10.21
N VAL A 142 -8.97 7.98 10.42
CA VAL A 142 -8.97 6.69 11.13
C VAL A 142 -9.40 6.88 12.60
N ARG A 143 -9.00 7.95 13.28
CA ARG A 143 -9.43 8.20 14.67
C ARG A 143 -10.94 8.49 14.77
N LYS A 144 -11.47 9.29 13.85
CA LYS A 144 -12.90 9.69 13.82
C LYS A 144 -13.81 8.58 13.29
N HIS A 145 -13.37 7.85 12.26
CA HIS A 145 -14.16 6.83 11.59
C HIS A 145 -13.70 5.40 11.89
N GLY A 146 -12.73 5.17 12.77
CA GLY A 146 -12.09 3.85 13.00
C GLY A 146 -12.98 2.74 13.58
N LYS A 147 -14.22 3.04 13.98
CA LYS A 147 -15.26 2.04 14.25
C LYS A 147 -16.22 1.79 13.07
N LYS A 148 -16.20 2.66 12.05
CA LYS A 148 -17.03 2.61 10.84
C LYS A 148 -16.23 2.64 9.51
N PRO A 149 -14.90 2.36 9.47
CA PRO A 149 -14.13 2.62 8.26
C PRO A 149 -14.58 1.67 7.15
N ASP A 150 -14.93 0.44 7.48
CA ASP A 150 -15.33 -0.58 6.50
C ASP A 150 -16.59 -0.18 5.72
N ALA A 151 -17.56 0.47 6.37
CA ALA A 151 -18.80 0.93 5.73
C ALA A 151 -18.57 2.19 4.86
N ALA A 152 -17.75 3.13 5.31
CA ALA A 152 -17.40 4.31 4.51
C ALA A 152 -16.49 3.95 3.33
N ILE A 153 -15.59 2.98 3.52
CA ILE A 153 -14.72 2.41 2.48
C ILE A 153 -15.59 1.69 1.44
N ALA A 154 -16.52 0.84 1.86
CA ALA A 154 -17.46 0.18 0.97
C ALA A 154 -18.33 1.18 0.19
N ALA A 155 -18.86 2.22 0.85
CA ALA A 155 -19.71 3.24 0.22
C ALA A 155 -18.94 4.11 -0.79
N ALA A 156 -17.72 4.53 -0.47
CA ALA A 156 -16.88 5.31 -1.40
C ALA A 156 -16.37 4.45 -2.57
N GLN A 157 -16.11 3.16 -2.36
CA GLN A 157 -15.80 2.23 -3.45
C GLN A 157 -17.01 1.99 -4.36
N ALA A 158 -18.23 1.87 -3.81
CA ALA A 158 -19.46 1.75 -4.58
C ALA A 158 -19.74 3.02 -5.40
N ALA A 159 -19.57 4.20 -4.81
CA ALA A 159 -19.72 5.48 -5.51
C ALA A 159 -18.67 5.69 -6.62
N GLU A 160 -17.42 5.27 -6.41
CA GLU A 160 -16.38 5.37 -7.45
C GLU A 160 -16.58 4.31 -8.56
N ALA A 161 -17.12 3.13 -8.24
CA ALA A 161 -17.49 2.12 -9.22
C ALA A 161 -18.65 2.60 -10.10
N GLN A 162 -19.65 3.23 -9.49
CA GLN A 162 -20.76 3.89 -10.19
C GLN A 162 -20.24 5.04 -11.07
N ALA A 163 -19.43 5.95 -10.53
CA ALA A 163 -18.85 7.04 -11.32
C ALA A 163 -17.96 6.56 -12.48
N LYS A 164 -17.26 5.40 -12.34
CA LYS A 164 -16.51 4.79 -13.44
C LYS A 164 -17.42 4.11 -14.46
N GLN A 165 -18.51 3.48 -14.02
CA GLN A 165 -19.55 2.96 -14.92
C GLN A 165 -20.19 4.10 -15.72
N ASP A 166 -20.53 5.22 -15.08
CA ASP A 166 -21.15 6.37 -15.73
C ASP A 166 -20.20 7.12 -16.69
N ARG A 167 -18.89 7.07 -16.43
CA ARG A 167 -17.89 7.67 -17.33
C ARG A 167 -17.60 6.84 -18.57
N LYS A 168 -17.74 5.51 -18.54
CA LYS A 168 -17.54 4.64 -19.71
C LYS A 168 -18.41 5.00 -20.93
N PRO A 169 -19.74 5.25 -20.80
CA PRO A 169 -20.56 5.67 -21.93
C PRO A 169 -20.20 7.10 -22.39
N LEU A 170 -19.75 7.97 -21.48
CA LEU A 170 -19.32 9.33 -21.84
C LEU A 170 -18.03 9.32 -22.69
N PHE A 171 -17.05 8.48 -22.35
CA PHE A 171 -15.83 8.30 -23.15
C PHE A 171 -16.10 7.60 -24.48
N ALA A 172 -17.04 6.65 -24.53
CA ALA A 172 -17.47 6.02 -25.77
C ALA A 172 -18.17 7.02 -26.70
N ARG A 173 -19.04 7.89 -26.16
CA ARG A 173 -19.72 8.95 -26.91
C ARG A 173 -18.74 10.04 -27.40
N ARG A 174 -17.71 10.35 -26.62
CA ARG A 174 -16.64 11.29 -27.02
C ARG A 174 -15.75 10.73 -28.13
N ARG A 175 -15.42 9.44 -28.08
CA ARG A 175 -14.72 8.77 -29.20
C ARG A 175 -15.57 8.70 -30.47
N ALA A 176 -16.86 8.42 -30.34
CA ALA A 176 -17.76 8.36 -31.49
C ALA A 176 -17.88 9.74 -32.19
N THR A 177 -17.99 10.82 -31.41
CA THR A 177 -18.04 12.19 -31.95
C THR A 177 -16.71 12.69 -32.53
N GLU A 178 -15.59 12.12 -32.11
CA GLU A 178 -14.26 12.44 -32.64
C GLU A 178 -13.91 11.60 -33.89
N ALA A 179 -14.49 10.39 -34.01
CA ALA A 179 -14.37 9.53 -35.19
C ALA A 179 -15.29 9.94 -36.35
N ASP A 180 -16.43 10.58 -36.05
CA ASP A 180 -17.42 11.03 -37.04
C ASP A 180 -17.14 12.45 -37.58
N LYS A 181 -15.88 12.90 -37.49
CA LYS A 181 -15.42 14.16 -38.07
C LYS A 181 -14.57 13.87 -39.32
N PRO A 182 -15.20 13.50 -40.47
CA PRO A 182 -14.45 13.29 -41.70
C PRO A 182 -13.95 14.64 -42.24
N ASP A 183 -12.63 14.74 -42.40
CA ASP A 183 -11.86 15.39 -43.48
C ASP A 183 -12.27 16.76 -44.05
N ALA A 184 -12.99 17.60 -43.30
CA ALA A 184 -13.20 19.01 -43.70
C ALA A 184 -11.91 19.87 -43.74
N ALA A 185 -10.75 19.33 -43.37
CA ALA A 185 -9.45 20.00 -43.43
C ALA A 185 -8.57 19.62 -44.63
N ALA A 186 -8.96 18.61 -45.42
CA ALA A 186 -8.21 18.18 -46.60
C ALA A 186 -8.60 18.97 -47.88
N ASP A 187 -9.85 19.40 -48.01
CA ASP A 187 -10.34 20.08 -49.23
C ASP A 187 -9.97 21.58 -49.30
N ALA A 188 -9.64 22.23 -48.18
CA ALA A 188 -9.28 23.66 -48.16
C ALA A 188 -7.89 23.97 -48.75
N LYS A 189 -7.07 22.95 -49.06
CA LYS A 189 -5.74 23.14 -49.68
C LYS A 189 -5.69 22.78 -51.16
N ALA A 190 -6.80 22.34 -51.76
CA ALA A 190 -6.85 21.98 -53.19
C ALA A 190 -7.42 23.10 -54.08
N SER A 191 -7.99 24.18 -53.53
CA SER A 191 -8.56 25.28 -54.33
C SER A 191 -7.66 26.52 -54.47
N GLU A 192 -6.40 26.43 -54.04
CA GLU A 192 -5.43 27.52 -54.16
C GLU A 192 -4.22 27.04 -54.97
N LYS A 193 -4.46 26.69 -56.24
CA LYS A 193 -3.42 26.48 -57.23
C LYS A 193 -3.89 26.90 -58.62
#